data_AF-A0A1M3CPS2-F1
#
_entry.id   AF-A0A1M3CPS2-F1
#
_cell.length_a   1.000
_cell.length_b   1.000
_cell.length_c   1.000
_cell.angle_alpha   90.00
_cell.angle_beta   90.00
_cell.angle_gamma   90.00
#
_symmetry.space_group_name_H-M   'P 1'
#
loop_
_entity.id
_entity.type
_entity.pdbx_description
1 polymer ?
#
loop_
_entity_poly.entity_id
_entity_poly.type
_entity_poly.pdbx_seq_one_letter_code
_entity_poly.pdbx_strand_id
1 'polypeptide(L)'
;MPRLTDHKPIFELYSPKIRLQEFPKADWRFLIHAAINTARACSVIHEAGHVIGDVNHGNLFVASDATVQFIDRDSFQIFSKNKYLFCEVGVPTHQPPEMQNKTS
;
A
#
# COMPACT_ATOMS: atom_id res chain seq x y z
N MET A 1 -15.80 3.09 -6.71
CA MET A 1 -14.42 2.81 -7.17
C MET A 1 -14.49 1.88 -8.37
N PRO A 2 -13.70 2.10 -9.44
CA PRO A 2 -13.62 1.14 -10.54
C PRO A 2 -13.08 -0.19 -10.03
N ARG A 3 -13.63 -1.30 -10.53
CA ARG A 3 -13.18 -2.65 -10.14
C ARG A 3 -11.82 -2.91 -10.75
N LEU A 4 -10.86 -3.32 -9.92
CA LEU A 4 -9.57 -3.83 -10.39
C LEU A 4 -9.79 -5.22 -11.00
N THR A 5 -9.70 -5.34 -12.33
CA THR A 5 -9.82 -6.61 -13.05
C THR A 5 -8.47 -7.29 -13.27
N ASP A 6 -7.42 -6.50 -13.48
CA ASP A 6 -6.10 -7.00 -13.93
C ASP A 6 -4.99 -6.79 -12.89
N HIS A 7 -5.38 -6.63 -11.62
CA HIS A 7 -4.43 -6.50 -10.52
C HIS A 7 -4.66 -7.61 -9.50
N LYS A 8 -3.58 -8.01 -8.83
CA LYS A 8 -3.62 -8.96 -7.72
C LYS A 8 -3.08 -8.32 -6.44
N PRO A 9 -3.48 -8.80 -5.26
CA PRO A 9 -2.91 -8.33 -4.00
C PRO A 9 -1.38 -8.43 -3.99
N ILE A 10 -0.69 -7.41 -3.47
CA ILE A 10 0.78 -7.35 -3.49
C ILE A 10 1.44 -8.51 -2.73
N PHE A 11 0.75 -9.11 -1.75
CA PHE A 11 1.26 -10.27 -1.02
C PHE A 11 1.48 -11.49 -1.90
N GLU A 12 0.68 -11.65 -2.95
CA GLU A 12 0.84 -12.73 -3.91
C GLU A 12 2.14 -12.60 -4.69
N LEU A 13 2.66 -11.36 -4.84
CA LEU A 13 3.92 -11.09 -5.52
C LEU A 13 5.15 -11.31 -4.61
N TYR A 14 5.14 -10.80 -3.38
CA TYR A 14 6.32 -10.95 -2.50
C TYR A 14 6.41 -12.35 -1.87
N SER A 15 5.30 -13.09 -1.78
CA SER A 15 5.28 -14.45 -1.23
C SER A 15 5.84 -15.46 -2.25
N PRO A 16 6.98 -16.13 -1.99
CA PRO A 16 7.66 -16.94 -3.02
C PRO A 16 6.80 -18.06 -3.62
N LYS A 17 6.05 -18.79 -2.79
CA LYS A 17 5.20 -19.90 -3.24
C LYS A 17 4.04 -19.42 -4.11
N ILE A 18 3.39 -18.33 -3.73
CA ILE A 18 2.24 -17.78 -4.43
C ILE A 18 2.70 -17.08 -5.71
N ARG A 19 3.84 -16.38 -5.68
CA ARG A 19 4.43 -15.72 -6.85
C ARG A 19 4.62 -16.70 -8.01
N LEU A 20 5.09 -17.91 -7.73
CA LEU A 20 5.29 -18.92 -8.78
C LEU A 20 3.98 -19.32 -9.49
N GLN A 21 2.83 -19.19 -8.82
CA GLN A 21 1.52 -19.49 -9.39
C GLN A 21 0.91 -18.26 -10.06
N GLU A 22 0.91 -17.13 -9.36
CA GLU A 22 0.16 -15.94 -9.75
C GLU A 22 0.95 -15.00 -10.68
N PHE A 23 2.28 -15.03 -10.59
CA PHE A 23 3.25 -14.24 -11.35
C PHE A 23 4.42 -15.10 -11.84
N PRO A 24 4.19 -16.15 -12.65
CA PRO A 24 5.21 -17.13 -13.03
C PRO A 24 6.40 -16.55 -13.80
N LYS A 25 6.23 -15.35 -14.37
CA LYS A 25 7.26 -14.61 -15.12
C LYS A 25 7.94 -13.50 -14.30
N ALA A 26 7.54 -13.27 -13.05
CA ALA A 26 8.13 -12.23 -12.21
C ALA A 26 9.53 -12.66 -11.74
N ASP A 27 10.55 -12.07 -12.36
CA ASP A 27 11.93 -12.19 -11.93
C ASP A 27 12.30 -11.14 -10.88
N TRP A 28 13.57 -11.12 -10.47
CA TRP A 28 14.06 -10.13 -9.52
C TRP A 28 13.86 -8.68 -9.98
N ARG A 29 13.99 -8.40 -11.28
CA ARG A 29 13.81 -7.05 -11.83
C ARG A 29 12.36 -6.60 -11.65
N PHE A 30 11.41 -7.50 -11.93
CA PHE A 30 9.99 -7.23 -11.70
C PHE A 30 9.70 -6.85 -10.23
N LEU A 31 10.29 -7.57 -9.27
CA LEU A 31 10.12 -7.27 -7.84
C LEU A 31 10.65 -5.88 -7.47
N ILE A 32 11.84 -5.53 -7.98
CA ILE A 32 12.42 -4.20 -7.77
C ILE A 32 11.56 -3.11 -8.43
N HIS A 33 11.05 -3.34 -9.64
CA HIS A 33 10.15 -2.39 -10.31
C HIS A 33 8.86 -2.16 -9.53
N ALA A 34 8.22 -3.23 -9.03
CA ALA A 34 7.04 -3.11 -8.19
C ALA A 34 7.33 -2.34 -6.89
N ALA A 35 8.45 -2.63 -6.22
CA ALA A 35 8.86 -1.92 -5.01
C ALA A 35 9.10 -0.41 -5.25
N ILE A 36 9.74 -0.05 -6.36
CA ILE A 36 9.95 1.35 -6.76
C ILE A 36 8.59 2.03 -7.02
N ASN A 37 7.68 1.36 -7.72
CA ASN A 37 6.35 1.91 -7.99
C ASN A 37 5.53 2.10 -6.72
N THR A 38 5.62 1.18 -5.75
CA THR A 38 5.04 1.36 -4.42
C THR A 38 5.61 2.59 -3.71
N ALA A 39 6.93 2.75 -3.68
CA ALA A 39 7.56 3.91 -3.05
C ALA A 39 7.16 5.24 -3.71
N ARG A 40 7.08 5.27 -5.05
CA ARG A 40 6.59 6.43 -5.80
C ARG A 40 5.15 6.76 -5.48
N ALA A 41 4.28 5.76 -5.40
CA ALA A 41 2.89 5.95 -5.03
C ALA A 41 2.76 6.54 -3.61
N CYS A 42 3.57 6.08 -2.65
CA CYS A 42 3.65 6.71 -1.32
C CYS A 42 4.12 8.17 -1.40
N SER A 43 5.17 8.47 -2.19
CA SER A 43 5.68 9.84 -2.36
C SER A 43 4.60 10.79 -2.86
N VAL A 44 3.87 10.39 -3.91
CA VAL A 44 2.79 11.19 -4.49
C VAL A 44 1.67 11.47 -3.47
N ILE A 45 1.31 10.48 -2.66
CA ILE A 45 0.29 10.65 -1.59
C ILE A 45 0.80 11.64 -0.53
N HIS A 46 2.06 11.51 -0.11
CA HIS A 46 2.66 12.39 0.89
C HIS A 46 2.84 13.83 0.38
N GLU A 47 3.25 14.00 -0.89
CA GLU A 47 3.36 15.31 -1.55
C GLU A 47 2.00 16.02 -1.66
N ALA A 48 0.91 15.26 -1.77
CA ALA A 48 -0.45 15.79 -1.71
C ALA A 48 -0.90 16.18 -0.27
N GLY A 49 -0.05 16.01 0.74
CA GLY A 49 -0.36 16.30 2.14
C GLY A 49 -1.24 15.24 2.81
N HIS A 50 -1.20 14.00 2.32
CA HIS A 50 -1.92 12.87 2.90
C HIS A 50 -0.95 11.85 3.48
N VAL A 51 -1.33 11.18 4.55
CA VAL A 51 -0.54 10.10 5.15
C VAL A 51 -1.35 8.81 5.07
N ILE A 52 -0.71 7.72 4.66
CA ILE A 52 -1.35 6.41 4.61
C ILE A 52 -1.34 5.85 6.04
N GLY A 53 -2.50 5.85 6.70
CA GLY A 53 -2.60 5.44 8.12
C GLY A 53 -2.53 3.94 8.35
N ASP A 54 -2.91 3.14 7.35
CA ASP A 54 -2.87 1.67 7.42
C ASP A 54 -2.18 1.07 6.20
N VAL A 55 -0.85 1.06 6.21
CA VAL A 55 -0.07 0.37 5.19
C VAL A 55 -0.09 -1.12 5.51
N ASN A 56 -0.87 -1.89 4.76
CA ASN A 56 -0.91 -3.34 4.89
C ASN A 56 -0.94 -4.04 3.52
N HIS A 57 -0.73 -5.35 3.53
CA HIS A 57 -0.65 -6.16 2.32
C HIS A 57 -1.98 -6.36 1.56
N GLY A 58 -3.11 -6.07 2.19
CA GLY A 58 -4.44 -6.05 1.60
C GLY A 58 -4.79 -4.74 0.89
N ASN A 59 -4.09 -3.65 1.21
CA ASN A 59 -4.41 -2.32 0.68
C ASN A 59 -3.66 -1.99 -0.63
N LEU A 60 -2.78 -2.88 -1.10
CA LEU A 60 -1.99 -2.68 -2.31
C LEU A 60 -2.22 -3.79 -3.32
N PHE A 61 -2.42 -3.39 -4.56
CA PHE A 61 -2.64 -4.25 -5.70
C PHE A 61 -1.58 -3.97 -6.77
N VAL A 62 -1.12 -5.02 -7.45
CA VAL A 62 -0.09 -4.95 -8.49
C VAL A 62 -0.58 -5.61 -9.77
N ALA A 63 -0.40 -4.92 -10.90
CA ALA A 63 -0.71 -5.40 -12.23
C ALA A 63 0.46 -6.18 -12.85
N SER A 64 0.21 -6.83 -13.99
CA SER A 64 1.20 -7.63 -14.72
C SER A 64 2.34 -6.81 -15.34
N ASP A 65 2.20 -5.49 -15.40
CA ASP A 65 3.20 -4.51 -15.82
C ASP A 65 3.95 -3.86 -14.63
N ALA A 66 3.76 -4.39 -13.42
CA ALA A 66 4.26 -3.87 -12.15
C ALA A 66 3.67 -2.50 -11.73
N THR A 67 2.59 -2.03 -12.36
CA THR A 67 1.84 -0.88 -11.87
C THR A 67 1.19 -1.20 -10.52
N VAL A 68 1.32 -0.30 -9.55
CA VAL A 68 0.79 -0.49 -8.18
C VAL A 68 -0.36 0.48 -7.94
N GLN A 69 -1.41 -0.01 -7.30
CA GLN A 69 -2.56 0.80 -6.91
C GLN A 69 -2.93 0.56 -5.44
N PHE A 70 -3.07 1.65 -4.70
CA PHE A 70 -3.67 1.65 -3.37
C PHE A 70 -5.20 1.56 -3.47
N ILE A 71 -5.75 0.57 -2.79
CA ILE A 71 -7.17 0.45 -2.48
C ILE A 71 -7.41 0.77 -1.01
N ASP A 72 -8.68 0.86 -0.62
CA ASP A 72 -9.10 1.11 0.78
C ASP A 72 -8.46 2.36 1.41
N ARG A 73 -8.99 3.53 1.02
CA ARG A 73 -8.44 4.85 1.40
C ARG A 73 -9.07 5.40 2.68
N ASP A 74 -9.88 4.61 3.36
CA ASP A 74 -10.69 5.06 4.48
C ASP A 74 -9.81 5.33 5.73
N SER A 75 -8.59 4.76 5.74
CA SER A 75 -7.56 4.96 6.77
C SER A 75 -6.58 6.10 6.48
N PHE A 76 -6.79 6.88 5.40
CA PHE A 76 -5.87 7.97 5.06
C PHE A 76 -6.05 9.13 6.04
N GLN A 77 -4.93 9.68 6.52
CA GLN A 77 -4.93 10.93 7.26
C GLN A 77 -4.83 12.07 6.26
N ILE A 78 -5.81 12.96 6.29
CA ILE A 78 -5.97 14.00 5.26
C ILE A 78 -5.71 15.35 5.91
N PHE A 79 -4.82 16.15 5.31
CA PHE A 79 -4.73 17.57 5.62
C PHE A 79 -5.72 18.34 4.73
N SER A 80 -6.71 18.99 5.34
CA SER A 80 -7.70 19.81 4.63
C SER A 80 -8.18 20.96 5.51
N LYS A 81 -8.45 22.12 4.89
CA LYS A 81 -8.92 23.33 5.60
C LYS A 81 -8.07 23.71 6.82
N ASN A 82 -6.74 23.58 6.68
CA ASN A 82 -5.76 23.88 7.73
C ASN A 82 -5.88 23.01 9.00
N LYS A 83 -6.43 21.80 8.87
CA LYS A 83 -6.57 20.82 9.96
C LYS A 83 -6.18 19.43 9.47
N TYR A 84 -5.53 18.65 10.34
CA TYR A 84 -5.33 17.23 10.13
C TYR A 84 -6.58 16.45 10.58
N LEU A 85 -7.10 15.62 9.69
CA LEU A 85 -8.08 14.59 10.01
C LEU A 85 -7.32 13.29 10.25
N PHE A 86 -7.05 12.99 11.51
CA PHE A 86 -6.33 11.78 11.90
C PHE A 86 -7.26 10.57 11.85
N CYS A 87 -6.72 9.45 11.36
CA CYS A 87 -7.31 8.13 11.55
C CYS A 87 -6.47 7.39 12.60
N GLU A 88 -7.10 6.98 13.70
CA GLU A 88 -6.45 6.26 14.81
C GLU A 88 -6.39 4.74 14.56
N VAL A 89 -6.91 4.28 13.42
CA VAL A 89 -6.98 2.87 13.06
C VAL A 89 -5.75 2.48 12.24
N GLY A 90 -5.08 1.40 12.65
CA GLY A 90 -3.99 0.79 11.90
C GLY A 90 -3.80 -0.67 12.30
N VAL A 91 -3.26 -1.50 11.40
CA VAL A 91 -2.96 -2.89 11.68
C VAL A 91 -1.76 -2.98 12.64
N PRO A 92 -1.87 -3.67 13.81
CA PRO A 92 -0.81 -3.68 14.83
C PRO A 92 0.57 -4.11 14.31
N THR A 93 0.63 -5.02 13.33
CA THR A 93 1.89 -5.51 12.76
C THR A 93 2.61 -4.49 11.86
N HIS A 94 1.96 -3.38 11.50
CA HIS A 94 2.50 -2.32 10.63
C HIS A 94 2.41 -0.94 11.29
N GLN A 95 2.07 -0.89 12.58
CA GLN A 95 1.93 0.34 13.34
C GLN A 95 3.32 0.94 13.65
N PRO A 96 3.53 2.24 13.36
CA PRO A 96 4.82 2.86 13.58
C PRO A 96 5.09 3.03 15.09
N PRO A 97 6.37 3.03 15.52
CA PRO A 97 6.76 2.93 16.93
C PRO A 97 6.18 4.04 17.81
N GLU A 98 6.01 5.26 17.27
CA GLU A 98 5.44 6.41 17.96
C GLU A 98 3.95 6.29 18.30
N MET A 99 3.25 5.32 17.68
CA MET A 99 1.84 5.03 17.95
C MET A 99 1.67 3.80 18.86
N GLN A 100 2.70 2.98 19.05
CA GLN A 100 2.62 1.80 19.90
C GLN A 100 2.43 2.21 21.37
N ASN A 101 1.57 1.49 22.09
CA ASN A 101 1.19 1.75 23.50
C ASN A 101 0.48 3.09 23.77
N LYS A 102 -0.01 3.78 22.73
CA LYS A 102 -0.95 4.89 22.91
C LYS A 102 -2.37 4.33 22.97
N THR A 103 -3.07 4.62 24.06
CA THR A 103 -4.53 4.44 24.18
C THR A 103 -5.21 5.76 23.86
N SER A 104 -6.20 5.73 22.97
CA SER A 104 -7.14 6.84 22.73
C SER A 104 -7.93 7.19 23.99
#